data_AF-M3F4J0-F1
#
_entry.id   AF-M3F4J0-F1
#
_cell.length_a   1.000
_cell.length_b   1.000
_cell.length_c   1.000
_cell.angle_alpha   90.00
_cell.angle_beta   90.00
_cell.angle_gamma   90.00
#
_symmetry.space_group_name_H-M   'P 1'
#
loop_
_entity.id
_entity.type
_entity.pdbx_description
1 polymer ?
#
loop_
_entity_poly.entity_id
_entity_poly.type
_entity_poly.pdbx_seq_one_letter_code
_entity_poly.pdbx_strand_id
1 'polypeptide(L)'
;MGTVPAGGWVEGGVPVPGGVLNDLDAFNRHYSSLLRFLEKAWQAEQPGTAAQMFNGAVGQMFQLQGPARDLMRIPLPDGSGKNFGPEFRFIQEEP
;
A
#
# COMPACT_ATOMS: atom_id res chain seq x y z
N MET A 1 11.93 -0.79 9.66
CA MET A 1 11.08 -1.92 9.23
C MET A 1 11.95 -3.09 8.80
N GLY A 2 11.40 -4.30 8.81
CA GLY A 2 11.97 -5.48 8.17
C GLY A 2 11.98 -5.36 6.66
N THR A 3 12.78 -6.20 6.02
CA THR A 3 12.74 -6.35 4.56
C THR A 3 11.49 -7.14 4.19
N VAL A 4 10.63 -6.54 3.35
CA VAL A 4 9.44 -7.23 2.84
C VAL A 4 9.90 -8.42 1.97
N PRO A 5 9.41 -9.64 2.22
CA PRO A 5 9.73 -10.79 1.39
C PRO A 5 9.20 -10.62 -0.04
N ALA A 6 9.79 -11.35 -0.99
CA ALA A 6 9.20 -11.45 -2.33
C ALA A 6 7.77 -12.01 -2.21
N GLY A 7 6.80 -11.35 -2.86
CA GLY A 7 5.38 -11.69 -2.75
C GLY A 7 4.63 -11.07 -1.56
N GLY A 8 5.33 -10.43 -0.61
CA GLY A 8 4.74 -9.85 0.59
C GLY A 8 4.92 -10.73 1.83
N TRP A 9 4.43 -10.26 2.98
CA TRP A 9 4.63 -10.91 4.28
C TRP A 9 3.96 -12.27 4.38
N VAL A 10 2.74 -12.39 3.86
CA VAL A 10 1.97 -13.64 3.87
C VAL A 10 2.63 -14.70 2.98
N GLU A 11 2.94 -14.35 1.72
CA GLU A 11 3.59 -15.28 0.79
C GLU A 11 5.01 -15.63 1.22
N GLY A 12 5.69 -14.71 1.91
CA GLY A 12 7.00 -14.93 2.52
C GLY A 12 7.01 -15.83 3.75
N GLY A 13 5.85 -16.35 4.19
CA GLY A 13 5.75 -17.28 5.32
C GLY A 13 5.93 -16.62 6.70
N VAL A 14 5.88 -15.29 6.78
CA VAL A 14 5.91 -14.59 8.07
C VAL A 14 4.53 -14.72 8.72
N PRO A 15 4.41 -15.14 9.98
CA PRO A 15 3.12 -15.13 10.67
C PRO A 15 2.56 -13.71 10.77
N VAL A 16 1.45 -13.43 10.08
CA VAL A 16 0.79 -12.13 10.04
C VAL A 16 -0.46 -12.14 10.94
N PRO A 17 -0.48 -11.41 12.07
CA PRO A 17 -1.69 -11.23 12.88
C PRO A 17 -2.80 -10.52 12.09
N GLY A 18 -4.07 -10.81 12.41
CA GLY A 18 -5.21 -10.24 11.67
C GLY A 18 -5.23 -8.71 11.60
N GLY A 19 -4.80 -8.01 12.67
CA GLY A 19 -4.66 -6.54 12.64
C GLY A 19 -3.62 -6.06 11.63
N VAL A 20 -2.48 -6.74 11.55
CA VAL A 20 -1.42 -6.45 10.56
C VAL A 20 -1.94 -6.72 9.14
N LEU A 21 -2.68 -7.81 8.94
CA LEU A 21 -3.26 -8.13 7.63
C LEU A 21 -4.20 -7.02 7.13
N ASN A 22 -5.04 -6.47 8.02
CA ASN A 22 -5.93 -5.36 7.66
C ASN A 22 -5.14 -4.11 7.21
N ASP A 23 -4.06 -3.77 7.91
CA ASP A 23 -3.23 -2.61 7.55
C ASP A 23 -2.46 -2.85 6.24
N LEU A 24 -1.99 -4.08 5.99
CA LEU A 24 -1.37 -4.47 4.73
C LEU A 24 -2.37 -4.36 3.56
N ASP A 25 -3.57 -4.90 3.72
CA ASP A 25 -4.62 -4.83 2.72
C ASP A 25 -5.04 -3.38 2.43
N ALA A 26 -5.22 -2.58 3.48
CA ALA A 26 -5.54 -1.16 3.34
C ALA A 26 -4.43 -0.40 2.59
N PHE A 27 -3.16 -0.62 2.96
CA PHE A 27 -2.03 -0.01 2.28
C PHE A 27 -1.98 -0.41 0.80
N ASN A 28 -2.11 -1.70 0.50
CA ASN A 28 -2.05 -2.23 -0.85
C ASN A 28 -3.21 -1.74 -1.73
N ARG A 29 -4.42 -1.56 -1.17
CA ARG A 29 -5.57 -0.93 -1.86
C ARG A 29 -5.29 0.53 -2.21
N HIS A 30 -4.82 1.33 -1.25
CA HIS A 30 -4.48 2.73 -1.49
C HIS A 30 -3.34 2.87 -2.50
N TYR A 31 -2.33 2.01 -2.43
CA TYR A 31 -1.22 2.01 -3.39
C TYR A 31 -1.70 1.66 -4.80
N SER A 32 -2.55 0.65 -4.93
CA SER A 32 -3.12 0.26 -6.23
C SER A 32 -4.01 1.36 -6.81
N SER A 33 -4.83 1.99 -5.97
CA SER A 33 -5.65 3.15 -6.36
C SER A 33 -4.80 4.34 -6.79
N LEU A 34 -3.72 4.63 -6.07
CA LEU A 34 -2.73 5.65 -6.44
C LEU A 34 -2.20 5.40 -7.85
N LEU A 35 -1.73 4.19 -8.15
CA LEU A 35 -1.21 3.85 -9.47
C LEU A 35 -2.27 4.01 -10.58
N ARG A 36 -3.52 3.58 -10.33
CA ARG A 36 -4.63 3.77 -11.28
C ARG A 36 -4.96 5.24 -11.53
N PHE A 37 -4.91 6.08 -10.50
CA PHE A 37 -5.11 7.53 -10.68
C PHE A 37 -4.00 8.15 -11.50
N LEU A 38 -2.74 7.76 -11.25
CA LEU A 38 -1.60 8.23 -12.04
C LEU A 38 -1.70 7.78 -13.51
N GLU A 39 -2.09 6.53 -13.75
CA GLU A 39 -2.34 6.00 -15.11
C GLU A 39 -3.43 6.82 -15.81
N LYS A 40 -4.58 7.04 -15.17
CA LYS A 40 -5.68 7.83 -15.72
C LYS A 40 -5.28 9.27 -15.98
N ALA A 41 -4.47 9.88 -15.11
CA ALA A 41 -3.96 11.22 -15.31
C ALA A 41 -3.05 11.30 -16.55
N TRP A 42 -2.22 10.27 -16.76
CA TRP A 42 -1.32 10.17 -17.91
C TRP A 42 -2.04 9.96 -19.24
N GLN A 43 -3.14 9.20 -19.22
CA GLN A 43 -3.96 8.89 -20.41
C GLN A 43 -4.98 10.00 -20.75
N ALA A 44 -5.21 10.96 -19.86
CA ALA A 44 -6.22 11.98 -20.05
C ALA A 44 -5.83 12.98 -21.15
N GLU A 45 -6.68 13.11 -22.17
CA GLU A 45 -6.49 14.08 -23.26
C GLU A 45 -6.80 15.53 -22.83
N GLN A 46 -7.69 15.69 -21.86
CA GLN A 46 -8.12 17.01 -21.38
C GLN A 46 -7.32 17.41 -20.13
N PRO A 47 -6.71 18.61 -20.11
CA PRO A 47 -5.93 19.09 -18.95
C PRO A 47 -6.70 19.09 -17.63
N GLY A 48 -8.00 19.41 -17.66
CA GLY A 48 -8.86 19.39 -16.47
C GLY A 48 -9.01 17.98 -15.88
N THR A 49 -9.24 16.98 -16.73
CA THR A 49 -9.33 15.58 -16.32
C THR A 49 -7.98 15.08 -15.79
N ALA A 50 -6.87 15.42 -16.45
CA ALA A 50 -5.54 15.08 -15.98
C ALA A 50 -5.27 15.63 -14.57
N ALA A 51 -5.57 16.90 -14.34
CA ALA A 51 -5.41 17.54 -13.03
C ALA A 51 -6.31 16.91 -11.94
N GLN A 52 -7.56 16.58 -12.28
CA GLN A 52 -8.47 15.90 -11.35
C GLN A 52 -7.95 14.51 -10.96
N MET A 53 -7.51 13.70 -11.92
CA MET A 53 -6.96 12.36 -11.65
C MET A 53 -5.66 12.45 -10.84
N PHE A 54 -4.80 13.42 -11.16
CA PHE A 54 -3.57 13.67 -10.40
C PHE A 54 -3.86 14.06 -8.94
N ASN A 55 -4.85 14.92 -8.69
CA ASN A 55 -5.27 15.25 -7.33
C ASN A 55 -5.84 14.01 -6.59
N GLY A 56 -6.53 13.12 -7.31
CA GLY A 56 -6.95 11.82 -6.77
C GLY A 56 -5.77 10.95 -6.32
N ALA A 57 -4.70 10.90 -7.13
CA ALA A 57 -3.45 10.23 -6.76
C ALA A 57 -2.84 10.84 -5.49
N VAL A 58 -2.71 12.17 -5.41
CA VAL A 58 -2.22 12.86 -4.21
C VAL A 58 -3.07 12.50 -2.98
N GLY A 59 -4.40 12.45 -3.13
CA GLY A 59 -5.30 11.99 -2.07
C GLY A 59 -4.95 10.59 -1.56
N GLN A 60 -4.69 9.63 -2.45
CA GLN A 60 -4.26 8.28 -2.07
C GLN A 60 -2.89 8.29 -1.37
N MET A 61 -1.95 9.15 -1.77
CA MET A 61 -0.66 9.28 -1.07
C MET A 61 -0.82 9.66 0.41
N PHE A 62 -1.78 10.51 0.74
CA PHE A 62 -2.10 10.82 2.14
C PHE A 62 -2.69 9.61 2.87
N GLN A 63 -3.57 8.85 2.22
CA GLN A 63 -4.19 7.67 2.83
C GLN A 63 -3.20 6.53 3.12
N LEU A 64 -2.07 6.45 2.39
CA LEU A 64 -1.00 5.49 2.68
C LEU A 64 -0.36 5.68 4.06
N GLN A 65 -0.41 6.90 4.62
CA GLN A 65 0.35 7.24 5.82
C GLN A 65 -0.13 6.52 7.07
N GLY A 66 -1.45 6.38 7.26
CA GLY A 66 -2.06 5.71 8.41
C GLY A 66 -1.59 4.25 8.54
N PRO A 67 -1.97 3.37 7.60
CA PRO A 67 -1.61 1.96 7.67
C PRO A 67 -0.08 1.75 7.68
N ALA A 68 0.70 2.56 6.96
CA ALA A 68 2.16 2.44 7.01
C ALA A 68 2.73 2.70 8.41
N ARG A 69 2.22 3.72 9.12
CA ARG A 69 2.65 4.03 10.49
C ARG A 69 2.26 2.94 11.46
N ASP A 70 1.06 2.38 11.30
CA ASP A 70 0.57 1.32 12.19
C ASP A 70 1.36 0.02 12.00
N LEU A 71 1.65 -0.38 10.76
CA LEU A 71 2.56 -1.50 10.45
C LEU A 71 3.93 -1.32 11.10
N MET A 72 4.51 -0.13 10.95
CA MET A 72 5.85 0.18 11.47
C MET A 72 5.93 0.25 13.01
N ARG A 73 4.82 0.09 13.73
CA ARG A 73 4.80 -0.04 15.20
C ARG A 73 4.75 -1.49 15.68
N ILE A 74 4.43 -2.43 14.78
CA ILE A 74 4.19 -3.83 15.17
C ILE A 74 5.48 -4.63 14.93
N PRO A 75 6.05 -5.28 15.97
CA PRO A 75 7.28 -6.05 15.82
C PRO A 75 7.07 -7.31 15.00
N LEU A 76 8.10 -7.72 14.26
CA LEU A 76 8.16 -9.03 13.63
C LEU A 76 8.31 -10.13 14.68
N PRO A 77 7.71 -11.31 14.45
CA PRO A 77 7.74 -12.41 15.40
C PRO A 77 9.10 -13.16 15.43
N ASP A 78 10.03 -12.82 14.53
CA ASP A 78 11.31 -13.51 14.33
C ASP A 78 12.40 -13.11 15.35
N GLY A 79 12.09 -12.24 16.31
CA GLY A 79 13.04 -11.76 17.32
C GLY A 79 14.12 -10.82 16.77
N SER A 80 14.03 -10.38 15.51
CA SER A 80 15.02 -9.49 14.89
C SER A 80 15.02 -8.06 15.45
N GLY A 81 14.02 -7.69 16.25
CA GLY A 81 13.79 -6.33 16.71
C GLY A 81 13.32 -5.37 15.61
N LYS A 82 13.01 -5.89 14.42
CA LYS A 82 12.42 -5.12 13.31
C LYS A 82 10.90 -5.18 13.38
N ASN A 83 10.25 -4.23 12.70
CA ASN A 83 8.79 -4.13 12.63
C ASN A 83 8.29 -4.46 11.23
N PHE A 84 7.00 -4.78 11.10
CA PHE A 84 6.33 -4.85 9.80
C PHE A 84 6.49 -3.54 9.03
N GLY A 85 6.26 -3.60 7.73
CA GLY A 85 6.27 -2.43 6.88
C GLY A 85 5.41 -2.61 5.63
N PRO A 86 5.14 -1.51 4.92
CA PRO A 86 4.32 -1.53 3.71
C PRO A 86 4.93 -2.40 2.61
N GLU A 87 4.10 -3.17 1.91
CA GLU A 87 4.54 -4.07 0.84
C GLU A 87 4.64 -3.39 -0.52
N PHE A 88 3.88 -2.30 -0.73
CA PHE A 88 3.69 -1.68 -2.04
C PHE A 88 3.27 -2.71 -3.10
N ARG A 89 2.40 -3.66 -2.71
CA ARG A 89 1.90 -4.68 -3.61
C ARG A 89 0.73 -4.12 -4.40
N PHE A 90 0.82 -4.21 -5.73
CA PHE A 90 -0.33 -3.97 -6.59
C PHE A 90 -1.31 -5.13 -6.46
N ILE A 91 -2.57 -4.82 -6.19
CA ILE A 91 -3.67 -5.77 -6.18
C ILE A 91 -4.67 -5.37 -7.26
N GLN A 92 -5.14 -6.36 -8.01
CA GLN A 92 -6.24 -6.16 -8.92
C GLN A 92 -7.53 -6.19 -8.09
N GLU A 93 -8.27 -5.08 -8.07
CA GLU A 93 -9.62 -5.10 -7.48
C GLU A 93 -10.52 -5.89 -8.43
N GLU A 94 -11.23 -6.89 -7.90
CA GLU A 94 -12.28 -7.57 -8.66
C GLU A 94 -13.43 -6.58 -8.94
N PRO A 95 -14.05 -6.63 -10.13
CA PRO A 95 -15.08 -5.68 -10.57
C PRO A 95 -16.35 -5.71 -9.71
#